data_AF-A0A5R9K6A5-F1
#
_entry.id   AF-A0A5R9K6A5-F1
#
_cell.length_a   1.000
_cell.length_b   1.000
_cell.length_c   1.000
_cell.angle_alpha   90.00
_cell.angle_beta   90.00
_cell.angle_gamma   90.00
#
_symmetry.space_group_name_H-M   'P 1'
#
loop_
_entity.id
_entity.type
_entity.pdbx_description
1 polymer ?
#
loop_
_entity_poly.entity_id
_entity_poly.type
_entity_poly.pdbx_seq_one_letter_code
_entity_poly.pdbx_strand_id
1 'polypeptide(L)'
;MNIQNKLRDLKDQKSYSIPAKRVMEHLKPILSKSNDLRQRWMWELLQNASDLGDNVKARFEITADRLKFSHNGKPFSLDEAYNLIMPDSTKDDETTHKKSVIGQFGTGFISTHILSKIIQIEGIIEDDQQLYSFNFHLDRSERNDKDFLIQSIKDAETEYRENLKEIDELPEDEFQTSFTYHIDNAYSSLKGKEIVNDGIESFKELIPYVLTFRPQLEEIEVIDRRITTTKLTFKREEVESDIEDLIIIKTVCHKNGKHIEDRIIGNIVLTPYKLDTFSIIVVSQTIA
;
A
#
# COMPACT_ATOMS: atom_id res chain seq x y z
N MET A 1 15.14 -26.34 -32.12
CA MET A 1 14.70 -24.97 -31.76
C MET A 1 15.43 -23.97 -32.66
N ASN A 2 14.70 -23.16 -33.43
CA ASN A 2 15.22 -22.20 -34.41
C ASN A 2 16.03 -21.08 -33.71
N ILE A 3 17.09 -20.55 -34.35
CA ILE A 3 17.92 -19.45 -33.82
C ILE A 3 17.10 -18.19 -33.53
N GLN A 4 16.04 -17.95 -34.30
CA GLN A 4 15.07 -16.87 -34.06
C GLN A 4 14.38 -17.02 -32.69
N ASN A 5 13.97 -18.24 -32.33
CA ASN A 5 13.36 -18.51 -31.03
C ASN A 5 14.39 -18.31 -29.90
N LYS A 6 15.63 -18.78 -30.09
CA LYS A 6 16.71 -18.55 -29.11
C LYS A 6 16.98 -17.07 -28.87
N LEU A 7 16.97 -16.23 -29.92
CA LEU A 7 17.18 -14.79 -29.81
C LEU A 7 16.03 -14.09 -29.07
N ARG A 8 14.78 -14.50 -29.34
CA ARG A 8 13.62 -14.01 -28.59
C ARG A 8 13.72 -14.37 -27.11
N ASP A 9 13.99 -15.63 -26.79
CA ASP A 9 14.10 -16.09 -25.39
C ASP A 9 15.25 -15.39 -24.65
N LEU A 10 16.39 -15.16 -25.32
CA LEU A 10 17.51 -14.39 -24.78
C LEU A 10 17.15 -12.93 -24.52
N LYS A 11 16.39 -12.30 -25.42
CA LYS A 11 15.93 -10.92 -25.25
C LYS A 11 14.97 -10.84 -24.07
N ASP A 12 13.98 -11.71 -24.03
CA ASP A 12 12.99 -11.78 -22.95
C ASP A 12 13.69 -12.03 -21.61
N GLN A 13 14.56 -13.05 -21.51
CA GLN A 13 15.33 -13.33 -20.30
C GLN A 13 16.16 -12.12 -19.84
N LYS A 14 16.78 -11.38 -20.75
CA LYS A 14 17.51 -10.15 -20.41
C LYS A 14 16.59 -9.04 -19.90
N SER A 15 15.42 -8.85 -20.51
CA SER A 15 14.43 -7.83 -20.10
C SER A 15 13.91 -8.06 -18.68
N TYR A 16 13.66 -9.31 -18.28
CA TYR A 16 13.16 -9.64 -16.92
C TYR A 16 14.29 -9.77 -15.87
N SER A 17 15.53 -9.94 -16.30
CA SER A 17 16.69 -10.17 -15.42
C SER A 17 16.96 -9.00 -14.46
N ILE A 18 16.82 -7.76 -14.92
CA ILE A 18 17.04 -6.56 -14.10
C ILE A 18 15.91 -6.39 -13.06
N PRO A 19 14.61 -6.40 -13.44
CA PRO A 19 13.50 -6.38 -12.48
C PRO A 19 13.57 -7.52 -11.45
N ALA A 20 13.86 -8.76 -11.88
CA ALA A 20 14.00 -9.89 -10.97
C ALA A 20 15.13 -9.68 -9.95
N LYS A 21 16.26 -9.12 -10.38
CA LYS A 21 17.37 -8.79 -9.47
C LYS A 21 16.95 -7.73 -8.44
N ARG A 22 16.22 -6.70 -8.85
CA ARG A 22 15.72 -5.63 -7.96
C ARG A 22 14.71 -6.17 -6.95
N VAL A 23 13.74 -6.95 -7.42
CA VAL A 23 12.79 -7.67 -6.56
C VAL A 23 13.55 -8.50 -5.52
N MET A 24 14.53 -9.30 -5.96
CA MET A 24 15.36 -10.11 -5.06
C MET A 24 16.14 -9.25 -4.03
N GLU A 25 16.71 -8.11 -4.44
CA GLU A 25 17.42 -7.18 -3.56
C GLU A 25 16.50 -6.61 -2.47
N HIS A 26 15.25 -6.27 -2.81
CA HIS A 26 14.25 -5.76 -1.86
C HIS A 26 13.63 -6.85 -0.98
N LEU A 27 13.54 -8.10 -1.46
CA LEU A 27 13.07 -9.24 -0.67
C LEU A 27 14.11 -9.75 0.33
N LYS A 28 15.40 -9.62 0.00
CA LYS A 28 16.52 -10.07 0.84
C LYS A 28 16.40 -9.65 2.32
N PRO A 29 16.14 -8.36 2.66
CA PRO A 29 16.06 -7.91 4.05
C PRO A 29 14.77 -8.32 4.78
N ILE A 30 13.74 -8.89 4.13
CA ILE A 30 12.43 -9.12 4.78
C ILE A 30 12.54 -9.94 6.08
N LEU A 31 13.37 -10.99 6.11
CA LEU A 31 13.54 -11.80 7.32
C LEU A 31 14.41 -11.10 8.36
N SER A 32 15.52 -10.48 7.96
CA SER A 32 16.46 -9.84 8.89
C SER A 32 15.93 -8.53 9.48
N LYS A 33 15.03 -7.85 8.79
CA LYS A 33 14.33 -6.64 9.26
C LYS A 33 12.88 -6.92 9.68
N SER A 34 12.53 -8.18 9.94
CA SER A 34 11.14 -8.57 10.21
C SER A 34 10.51 -7.82 11.39
N ASN A 35 11.28 -7.51 12.44
CA ASN A 35 10.80 -6.72 13.57
C ASN A 35 10.34 -5.31 13.15
N ASP A 36 11.12 -4.63 12.32
CA ASP A 36 10.77 -3.30 11.81
C ASP A 36 9.58 -3.38 10.85
N LEU A 37 9.57 -4.37 9.95
CA LEU A 37 8.53 -4.51 8.92
C LEU A 37 7.17 -4.88 9.50
N ARG A 38 7.14 -5.64 10.61
CA ARG A 38 5.91 -5.94 11.37
C ARG A 38 5.17 -4.70 11.84
N GLN A 39 5.91 -3.64 12.13
CA GLN A 39 5.38 -2.36 12.60
C GLN A 39 5.09 -1.38 11.45
N ARG A 40 5.56 -1.69 10.23
CA ARG A 40 5.53 -0.76 9.10
C ARG A 40 4.56 -1.11 7.98
N TRP A 41 4.23 -2.39 7.79
CA TRP A 41 3.47 -2.82 6.62
C TRP A 41 2.13 -2.09 6.42
N MET A 42 1.41 -1.74 7.50
CA MET A 42 0.17 -0.96 7.39
C MET A 42 0.42 0.43 6.82
N TRP A 43 1.54 1.06 7.20
CA TRP A 43 1.93 2.37 6.72
C TRP A 43 2.38 2.34 5.26
N GLU A 44 3.11 1.31 4.86
CA GLU A 44 3.49 1.12 3.44
C GLU A 44 2.23 1.00 2.56
N LEU A 45 1.18 0.32 3.05
CA LEU A 45 -0.10 0.20 2.34
C LEU A 45 -0.91 1.50 2.33
N LEU A 46 -0.97 2.22 3.44
CA LEU A 46 -1.66 3.51 3.52
C LEU A 46 -0.96 4.59 2.70
N GLN A 47 0.36 4.55 2.60
CA GLN A 47 1.12 5.45 1.75
C GLN A 47 0.73 5.25 0.28
N ASN A 48 0.65 4.00 -0.18
CA ASN A 48 0.20 3.68 -1.54
C ASN A 48 -1.20 4.25 -1.86
N ALA A 49 -2.10 4.31 -0.86
CA ALA A 49 -3.45 4.83 -1.05
C ALA A 49 -3.51 6.37 -1.02
N SER A 50 -2.80 7.00 -0.07
CA SER A 50 -2.90 8.45 0.22
C SER A 50 -2.16 9.35 -0.75
N ASP A 51 -1.12 8.86 -1.41
CA ASP A 51 -0.31 9.68 -2.34
C ASP A 51 -1.03 9.94 -3.68
N LEU A 52 -2.23 9.39 -3.88
CA LEU A 52 -2.92 9.43 -5.17
C LEU A 52 -4.22 10.24 -5.18
N GLY A 53 -4.85 10.62 -4.06
CA GLY A 53 -6.17 11.28 -4.10
C GLY A 53 -6.51 12.15 -2.91
N ASP A 54 -7.66 12.82 -2.98
CA ASP A 54 -8.28 13.55 -1.88
C ASP A 54 -9.41 12.68 -1.29
N ASN A 55 -9.69 12.81 0.02
CA ASN A 55 -10.75 12.06 0.71
C ASN A 55 -10.62 10.53 0.58
N VAL A 56 -9.37 10.05 0.69
CA VAL A 56 -9.05 8.63 0.62
C VAL A 56 -9.57 7.92 1.86
N LYS A 57 -10.43 6.94 1.63
CA LYS A 57 -10.85 5.92 2.58
C LYS A 57 -10.09 4.64 2.32
N ALA A 58 -9.70 3.98 3.40
CA ALA A 58 -9.01 2.70 3.32
C ALA A 58 -9.64 1.68 4.29
N ARG A 59 -9.55 0.40 3.94
CA ARG A 59 -10.13 -0.70 4.70
C ARG A 59 -9.14 -1.85 4.79
N PHE A 60 -8.92 -2.34 6.01
CA PHE A 60 -8.24 -3.59 6.30
C PHE A 60 -9.28 -4.62 6.74
N GLU A 61 -9.43 -5.73 6.02
CA GLU A 61 -10.31 -6.85 6.38
C GLU A 61 -9.47 -8.08 6.70
N ILE A 62 -9.63 -8.64 7.89
CA ILE A 62 -8.83 -9.75 8.40
C ILE A 62 -9.75 -10.95 8.61
N THR A 63 -9.38 -12.09 8.03
CA THR A 63 -10.01 -13.40 8.25
C THR A 63 -9.00 -14.36 8.86
N ALA A 64 -9.42 -15.61 9.08
CA ALA A 64 -8.55 -16.64 9.66
C ALA A 64 -7.30 -16.95 8.81
N ASP A 65 -7.38 -16.73 7.50
CA ASP A 65 -6.41 -17.11 6.47
C ASP A 65 -5.90 -15.92 5.65
N ARG A 66 -6.60 -14.77 5.66
CA ARG A 66 -6.28 -13.64 4.78
C ARG A 66 -6.29 -12.30 5.50
N LEU A 67 -5.55 -11.37 4.92
CA LEU A 67 -5.66 -9.94 5.14
C LEU A 67 -5.91 -9.29 3.77
N LYS A 68 -6.99 -8.54 3.62
CA LYS A 68 -7.28 -7.72 2.45
C LYS A 68 -7.16 -6.25 2.83
N PHE A 69 -6.33 -5.51 2.10
CA PHE A 69 -6.29 -4.06 2.17
C PHE A 69 -6.96 -3.49 0.92
N SER A 70 -7.89 -2.55 1.07
CA SER A 70 -8.57 -1.89 -0.05
C SER A 70 -8.65 -0.38 0.15
N HIS A 71 -8.68 0.41 -0.92
CA HIS A 71 -8.88 1.87 -0.86
C HIS A 71 -9.66 2.41 -2.06
N ASN A 72 -10.21 3.61 -1.89
CA ASN A 72 -10.91 4.39 -2.92
C ASN A 72 -10.03 5.50 -3.56
N GLY A 73 -8.72 5.46 -3.31
CA GLY A 73 -7.76 6.36 -3.98
C GLY A 73 -7.85 6.27 -5.51
N LYS A 74 -7.16 7.18 -6.23
CA LYS A 74 -7.29 7.27 -7.68
C LYS A 74 -6.98 5.94 -8.39
N PRO A 75 -7.63 5.67 -9.54
CA PRO A 75 -7.24 4.60 -10.45
C PRO A 75 -5.74 4.66 -10.80
N PHE A 76 -5.17 3.52 -11.13
CA PHE A 76 -3.81 3.42 -11.61
C PHE A 76 -3.69 4.01 -13.02
N SER A 77 -2.56 4.64 -13.32
CA SER A 77 -2.09 4.69 -14.71
C SER A 77 -1.61 3.31 -15.16
N LEU A 78 -1.56 3.08 -16.47
CA LEU A 78 -1.02 1.85 -17.05
C LEU A 78 0.40 1.56 -16.55
N ASP A 79 1.24 2.59 -16.47
CA ASP A 79 2.62 2.49 -16.00
C ASP A 79 2.69 2.11 -14.51
N GLU A 80 1.84 2.67 -13.65
CA GLU A 80 1.82 2.33 -12.22
C GLU A 80 1.40 0.87 -12.00
N ALA A 81 0.34 0.42 -12.68
CA ALA A 81 -0.09 -0.98 -12.61
C ALA A 81 1.03 -1.94 -13.09
N TYR A 82 1.71 -1.60 -14.18
CA TYR A 82 2.81 -2.41 -14.70
C TYR A 82 4.05 -2.41 -13.77
N ASN A 83 4.32 -1.29 -13.09
CA ASN A 83 5.44 -1.18 -12.14
C ASN A 83 5.26 -2.05 -10.89
N LEU A 84 4.02 -2.46 -10.54
CA LEU A 84 3.78 -3.47 -9.50
C LEU A 84 4.36 -4.85 -9.89
N ILE A 85 4.36 -5.17 -11.19
CA ILE A 85 4.84 -6.44 -11.75
C ILE A 85 6.35 -6.38 -12.01
N MET A 86 6.78 -5.35 -12.73
CA MET A 86 8.17 -5.09 -13.08
C MET A 86 8.62 -3.78 -12.45
N PRO A 87 9.15 -3.83 -11.21
CA PRO A 87 9.71 -2.65 -10.61
C PRO A 87 10.76 -2.06 -11.53
N ASP A 88 10.65 -0.74 -11.74
CA ASP A 88 11.78 0.09 -12.15
C ASP A 88 12.04 0.04 -13.70
N SER A 89 10.97 -0.17 -14.48
CA SER A 89 10.95 -0.26 -15.96
C SER A 89 11.18 1.08 -16.69
N THR A 90 11.04 2.21 -16.01
CA THR A 90 11.10 3.58 -16.56
C THR A 90 12.44 4.30 -16.38
N LYS A 91 13.46 3.62 -15.86
CA LYS A 91 14.74 4.26 -15.46
C LYS A 91 15.79 4.48 -16.54
N ASP A 92 15.58 4.02 -17.77
CA ASP A 92 16.59 4.17 -18.84
C ASP A 92 16.42 5.47 -19.66
N ASP A 93 15.49 6.35 -19.31
CA ASP A 93 15.37 7.70 -19.89
C ASP A 93 15.93 8.78 -18.95
N GLU A 94 17.26 8.92 -18.92
CA GLU A 94 17.96 10.07 -18.30
C GLU A 94 17.59 11.44 -18.92
N THR A 95 16.74 11.45 -19.96
CA THR A 95 16.34 12.65 -20.70
C THR A 95 15.09 13.35 -20.14
N THR A 96 14.32 12.69 -19.27
CA THR A 96 13.16 13.33 -18.63
C THR A 96 13.45 13.55 -17.15
N HIS A 97 13.54 14.82 -16.73
CA HIS A 97 13.54 15.23 -15.33
C HIS A 97 12.20 14.94 -14.62
N LYS A 98 11.53 13.83 -14.93
CA LYS A 98 10.41 13.33 -14.13
C LYS A 98 11.01 12.72 -12.87
N LYS A 99 10.70 13.34 -11.73
CA LYS A 99 11.08 12.88 -10.39
C LYS A 99 10.90 11.37 -10.29
N SER A 100 11.90 10.72 -9.72
CA SER A 100 11.94 9.29 -9.45
C SER A 100 10.62 8.75 -8.87
N VAL A 101 9.88 7.96 -9.66
CA VAL A 101 8.73 7.14 -9.18
C VAL A 101 9.20 5.99 -8.25
N ILE A 102 10.53 5.84 -8.08
CA ILE A 102 11.21 4.92 -7.17
C ILE A 102 10.68 5.03 -5.72
N GLY A 103 10.19 6.20 -5.32
CA GLY A 103 9.75 6.46 -3.95
C GLY A 103 8.30 6.09 -3.63
N GLN A 104 7.45 5.84 -4.63
CA GLN A 104 6.00 5.84 -4.42
C GLN A 104 5.38 4.44 -4.30
N PHE A 105 5.95 3.43 -4.97
CA PHE A 105 5.40 2.05 -4.94
C PHE A 105 6.46 0.94 -4.86
N GLY A 106 7.75 1.21 -5.13
CA GLY A 106 8.71 0.14 -5.42
C GLY A 106 9.22 -0.65 -4.20
N THR A 107 9.70 0.03 -3.16
CA THR A 107 10.36 -0.65 -2.03
C THR A 107 9.41 -0.96 -0.88
N GLY A 108 8.49 -0.03 -0.60
CA GLY A 108 7.49 -0.16 0.46
C GLY A 108 6.56 -1.33 0.20
N PHE A 109 6.00 -1.39 -1.01
CA PHE A 109 5.14 -2.50 -1.42
C PHE A 109 5.85 -3.84 -1.41
N ILE A 110 7.09 -3.96 -1.91
CA ILE A 110 7.80 -5.25 -1.83
C ILE A 110 7.96 -5.71 -0.37
N SER A 111 8.15 -4.77 0.57
CA SER A 111 8.29 -5.09 1.99
C SER A 111 7.04 -5.73 2.61
N THR A 112 5.84 -5.51 2.02
CA THR A 112 4.59 -6.13 2.48
C THR A 112 4.55 -7.64 2.26
N HIS A 113 5.47 -8.22 1.48
CA HIS A 113 5.69 -9.66 1.42
C HIS A 113 6.14 -10.25 2.77
N ILE A 114 6.40 -9.43 3.80
CA ILE A 114 6.46 -9.90 5.19
C ILE A 114 5.17 -10.65 5.59
N LEU A 115 4.01 -10.23 5.07
CA LEU A 115 2.69 -10.80 5.37
C LEU A 115 2.42 -12.12 4.65
N SER A 116 2.86 -12.23 3.39
CA SER A 116 2.63 -13.40 2.55
C SER A 116 3.67 -13.49 1.43
N LYS A 117 3.97 -14.71 1.01
CA LYS A 117 4.74 -14.97 -0.21
C LYS A 117 3.97 -14.59 -1.48
N ILE A 118 2.64 -14.62 -1.43
CA ILE A 118 1.76 -14.39 -2.57
C ILE A 118 0.80 -13.24 -2.25
N ILE A 119 0.74 -12.27 -3.16
CA ILE A 119 -0.19 -11.14 -3.08
C ILE A 119 -1.10 -11.20 -4.32
N GLN A 120 -2.40 -11.19 -4.12
CA GLN A 120 -3.36 -10.94 -5.19
C GLN A 120 -3.65 -9.44 -5.25
N ILE A 121 -3.62 -8.87 -6.44
CA ILE A 121 -3.87 -7.45 -6.69
C ILE A 121 -5.08 -7.32 -7.59
N GLU A 122 -5.98 -6.41 -7.25
CA GLU A 122 -7.15 -6.02 -8.03
C GLU A 122 -7.17 -4.50 -8.11
N GLY A 123 -7.49 -3.95 -9.28
CA GLY A 123 -7.50 -2.50 -9.45
C GLY A 123 -8.19 -2.05 -10.73
N ILE A 124 -8.31 -0.73 -10.85
CA ILE A 124 -8.84 -0.04 -12.02
C ILE A 124 -7.73 0.81 -12.63
N ILE A 125 -7.68 0.85 -13.96
CA ILE A 125 -6.88 1.79 -14.74
C ILE A 125 -7.82 2.76 -15.42
N GLU A 126 -7.44 4.03 -15.41
CA GLU A 126 -8.06 5.08 -16.21
C GLU A 126 -7.05 5.55 -17.26
N ASP A 127 -7.37 5.38 -18.54
CA ASP A 127 -6.54 5.80 -19.68
C ASP A 127 -7.42 6.48 -20.73
N ASP A 128 -7.14 7.75 -21.04
CA ASP A 128 -7.93 8.56 -21.98
C ASP A 128 -9.47 8.47 -21.80
N GLN A 129 -9.93 8.56 -20.54
CA GLN A 129 -11.36 8.46 -20.14
C GLN A 129 -11.98 7.06 -20.29
N GLN A 130 -11.20 6.06 -20.69
CA GLN A 130 -11.59 4.66 -20.70
C GLN A 130 -11.16 3.99 -19.40
N LEU A 131 -12.03 3.12 -18.88
CA LEU A 131 -11.78 2.37 -17.66
C LEU A 131 -11.45 0.91 -17.98
N TYR A 132 -10.46 0.38 -17.27
CA TYR A 132 -10.07 -1.03 -17.36
C TYR A 132 -9.95 -1.63 -15.96
N SER A 133 -10.59 -2.77 -15.73
CA SER A 133 -10.33 -3.60 -14.56
C SER A 133 -9.16 -4.54 -14.82
N PHE A 134 -8.35 -4.82 -13.80
CA PHE A 134 -7.30 -5.82 -13.87
C PHE A 134 -7.19 -6.61 -12.57
N ASN A 135 -6.64 -7.82 -12.66
CA ASN A 135 -6.16 -8.57 -11.50
C ASN A 135 -5.02 -9.52 -11.89
N PHE A 136 -4.10 -9.74 -10.95
CA PHE A 136 -2.99 -10.69 -11.11
C PHE A 136 -2.38 -11.04 -9.74
N HIS A 137 -1.54 -12.07 -9.72
CA HIS A 137 -0.78 -12.48 -8.54
C HIS A 137 0.70 -12.11 -8.67
N LEU A 138 1.29 -11.73 -7.53
CA LEU A 138 2.73 -11.67 -7.36
C LEU A 138 3.17 -12.82 -6.46
N ASP A 139 3.97 -13.74 -7.00
CA ASP A 139 4.54 -14.86 -6.25
C ASP A 139 6.03 -14.64 -5.96
N ARG A 140 6.39 -14.57 -4.67
CA ARG A 140 7.77 -14.42 -4.22
C ARG A 140 8.21 -15.58 -3.34
N SER A 141 7.60 -16.76 -3.52
CA SER A 141 7.85 -17.95 -2.69
C SER A 141 9.32 -18.36 -2.67
N GLU A 142 9.97 -18.42 -3.84
CA GLU A 142 11.41 -18.69 -3.96
C GLU A 142 12.22 -17.39 -4.08
N ARG A 143 12.08 -16.51 -3.11
CA ARG A 143 12.69 -15.16 -3.08
C ARG A 143 14.22 -15.08 -3.29
N ASN A 144 14.93 -16.19 -3.16
CA ASN A 144 16.38 -16.27 -3.34
C ASN A 144 16.79 -16.87 -4.69
N ASP A 145 15.82 -17.34 -5.48
CA ASP A 145 16.02 -17.90 -6.81
C ASP A 145 15.66 -16.86 -7.86
N LYS A 146 16.68 -16.35 -8.56
CA LYS A 146 16.49 -15.33 -9.58
C LYS A 146 15.73 -15.86 -10.79
N ASP A 147 15.95 -17.10 -11.20
CA ASP A 147 15.30 -17.68 -12.38
C ASP A 147 13.81 -17.94 -12.08
N PHE A 148 13.49 -18.37 -10.86
CA PHE A 148 12.11 -18.38 -10.38
C PHE A 148 11.47 -17.00 -10.42
N LEU A 149 12.15 -15.95 -9.92
CA LEU A 149 11.61 -14.60 -9.92
C LEU A 149 11.41 -14.04 -11.34
N ILE A 150 12.27 -14.41 -12.30
CA ILE A 150 12.05 -14.10 -13.72
C ILE A 150 10.74 -14.74 -14.19
N GLN A 151 10.53 -16.02 -13.88
CA GLN A 151 9.32 -16.72 -14.30
C GLN A 151 8.07 -16.13 -13.64
N SER A 152 8.10 -15.87 -12.33
CA SER A 152 6.98 -15.26 -11.62
C SER A 152 6.59 -13.89 -12.16
N ILE A 153 7.56 -13.07 -12.60
CA ILE A 153 7.26 -11.78 -13.24
C ILE A 153 6.55 -11.99 -14.58
N LYS A 154 6.97 -12.98 -15.38
CA LYS A 154 6.32 -13.32 -16.65
C LYS A 154 4.90 -13.83 -16.44
N ASP A 155 4.70 -14.66 -15.42
CA ASP A 155 3.40 -15.23 -15.09
C ASP A 155 2.44 -14.11 -14.66
N ALA A 156 2.90 -13.20 -13.79
CA ALA A 156 2.14 -12.02 -13.39
C ALA A 156 1.81 -11.09 -14.57
N GLU A 157 2.75 -10.85 -15.49
CA GLU A 157 2.48 -10.09 -16.72
C GLU A 157 1.44 -10.78 -17.62
N THR A 158 1.49 -12.10 -17.71
CA THR A 158 0.54 -12.89 -18.49
C THR A 158 -0.86 -12.79 -17.88
N GLU A 159 -0.99 -13.03 -16.57
CA GLU A 159 -2.26 -12.86 -15.84
C GLU A 159 -2.82 -11.45 -16.00
N TYR A 160 -1.97 -10.42 -15.84
CA TYR A 160 -2.38 -9.04 -16.02
C TYR A 160 -2.95 -8.77 -17.41
N ARG A 161 -2.29 -9.23 -18.48
CA ARG A 161 -2.78 -9.08 -19.86
C ARG A 161 -4.07 -9.84 -20.11
N GLU A 162 -4.22 -11.05 -19.57
CA GLU A 162 -5.41 -11.88 -19.76
C GLU A 162 -6.63 -11.35 -18.97
N ASN A 163 -6.38 -10.71 -17.83
CA ASN A 163 -7.42 -10.18 -16.95
C ASN A 163 -7.70 -8.69 -17.15
N LEU A 164 -6.94 -7.99 -18.00
CA LEU A 164 -7.20 -6.60 -18.36
C LEU A 164 -8.46 -6.52 -19.22
N LYS A 165 -9.53 -5.93 -18.67
CA LYS A 165 -10.84 -5.86 -19.31
C LYS A 165 -11.37 -4.45 -19.24
N GLU A 166 -11.77 -3.94 -20.40
CA GLU A 166 -12.51 -2.68 -20.51
C GLU A 166 -13.84 -2.80 -19.76
N ILE A 167 -14.19 -1.75 -19.02
CA ILE A 167 -15.45 -1.64 -18.28
C ILE A 167 -16.10 -0.30 -18.62
N ASP A 168 -17.43 -0.28 -18.64
CA ASP A 168 -18.19 0.92 -18.99
C ASP A 168 -18.26 1.92 -17.83
N GLU A 169 -18.32 1.42 -16.59
CA GLU A 169 -18.50 2.22 -15.37
C GLU A 169 -17.66 1.65 -14.22
N LEU A 170 -17.32 2.51 -13.24
CA LEU A 170 -16.67 2.06 -12.02
C LEU A 170 -17.57 1.10 -11.25
N PRO A 171 -17.01 0.07 -10.58
CA PRO A 171 -17.78 -0.81 -9.70
C PRO A 171 -18.54 -0.01 -8.63
N GLU A 172 -19.71 -0.53 -8.21
CA GLU A 172 -20.50 0.06 -7.12
C GLU A 172 -19.74 0.10 -5.78
N ASP A 173 -18.78 -0.80 -5.57
CA ASP A 173 -17.91 -0.76 -4.40
C ASP A 173 -17.02 0.49 -4.45
N GLU A 174 -17.07 1.30 -3.38
CA GLU A 174 -16.23 2.48 -3.28
C GLU A 174 -14.74 2.13 -3.20
N PHE A 175 -14.36 0.88 -2.89
CA PHE A 175 -12.97 0.44 -2.78
C PHE A 175 -12.48 -0.24 -4.07
N GLN A 176 -12.04 0.55 -5.05
CA GLN A 176 -11.68 0.04 -6.38
C GLN A 176 -10.31 -0.66 -6.45
N THR A 177 -9.39 -0.38 -5.51
CA THR A 177 -8.08 -1.03 -5.46
C THR A 177 -7.99 -1.92 -4.25
N SER A 178 -7.45 -3.13 -4.41
CA SER A 178 -7.19 -4.02 -3.28
C SER A 178 -5.97 -4.94 -3.43
N PHE A 179 -5.38 -5.27 -2.28
CA PHE A 179 -4.24 -6.15 -2.10
C PHE A 179 -4.61 -7.22 -1.08
N THR A 180 -4.66 -8.48 -1.52
CA THR A 180 -5.02 -9.62 -0.67
C THR A 180 -3.81 -10.49 -0.38
N TYR A 181 -3.53 -10.68 0.91
CA TYR A 181 -2.41 -11.45 1.45
C TYR A 181 -2.94 -12.74 2.07
N HIS A 182 -2.41 -13.88 1.63
CA HIS A 182 -2.66 -15.18 2.27
C HIS A 182 -1.71 -15.34 3.46
N ILE A 183 -2.17 -14.99 4.66
CA ILE A 183 -1.32 -14.87 5.87
C ILE A 183 -0.92 -16.22 6.47
N ASP A 184 -1.53 -17.30 6.00
CA ASP A 184 -1.12 -18.68 6.22
C ASP A 184 0.06 -19.10 5.31
N ASN A 185 0.29 -18.39 4.21
CA ASN A 185 1.41 -18.57 3.29
C ASN A 185 2.57 -17.59 3.55
N ALA A 186 2.93 -17.40 4.82
CA ALA A 186 4.10 -16.61 5.22
C ALA A 186 5.42 -17.40 5.04
N TYR A 187 6.57 -16.70 5.08
CA TYR A 187 7.88 -17.37 5.10
C TYR A 187 8.06 -18.24 6.35
N SER A 188 8.81 -19.33 6.28
CA SER A 188 8.86 -20.39 7.30
C SER A 188 9.26 -19.95 8.72
N SER A 189 10.03 -18.87 8.85
CA SER A 189 10.43 -18.28 10.14
C SER A 189 9.46 -17.20 10.64
N LEU A 190 8.37 -16.95 9.92
CA LEU A 190 7.38 -15.92 10.20
C LEU A 190 6.03 -16.58 10.51
N LYS A 191 5.23 -15.86 11.28
CA LYS A 191 3.86 -16.26 11.59
C LYS A 191 2.96 -15.11 11.17
N GLY A 192 2.29 -15.24 10.03
CA GLY A 192 1.51 -14.15 9.44
C GLY A 192 0.46 -13.58 10.39
N LYS A 193 -0.20 -14.43 11.19
CA LYS A 193 -1.15 -14.00 12.23
C LYS A 193 -0.53 -13.08 13.29
N GLU A 194 0.69 -13.39 13.73
CA GLU A 194 1.42 -12.54 14.69
C GLU A 194 1.82 -11.22 14.03
N ILE A 195 2.31 -11.25 12.78
CA ILE A 195 2.67 -10.04 12.02
C ILE A 195 1.48 -9.09 11.86
N VAL A 196 0.30 -9.64 11.55
CA VAL A 196 -0.94 -8.86 11.44
C VAL A 196 -1.30 -8.22 12.78
N ASN A 197 -1.20 -8.97 13.89
CA ASN A 197 -1.47 -8.44 15.23
C ASN A 197 -0.49 -7.33 15.61
N ASP A 198 0.81 -7.56 15.41
CA ASP A 198 1.88 -6.60 15.69
C ASP A 198 1.63 -5.26 14.95
N GLY A 199 1.22 -5.35 13.68
CA GLY A 199 0.89 -4.19 12.86
C GLY A 199 -0.35 -3.44 13.35
N ILE A 200 -1.42 -4.15 13.70
CA ILE A 200 -2.68 -3.55 14.18
C ILE A 200 -2.49 -2.83 15.52
N GLU A 201 -1.71 -3.41 16.43
CA GLU A 201 -1.44 -2.76 17.73
C GLU A 201 -0.62 -1.48 17.54
N SER A 202 0.44 -1.53 16.73
CA SER A 202 1.21 -0.34 16.32
C SER A 202 0.34 0.73 15.66
N PHE A 203 -0.55 0.28 14.78
CA PHE A 203 -1.43 1.14 14.00
C PHE A 203 -2.37 1.95 14.89
N LYS A 204 -3.01 1.32 15.88
CA LYS A 204 -3.93 2.00 16.82
C LYS A 204 -3.24 3.13 17.60
N GLU A 205 -1.97 2.96 17.94
CA GLU A 205 -1.22 3.95 18.70
C GLU A 205 -0.90 5.19 17.86
N LEU A 206 -0.54 4.98 16.58
CA LEU A 206 0.03 6.01 15.72
C LEU A 206 -0.98 6.63 14.74
N ILE A 207 -2.12 5.99 14.49
CA ILE A 207 -3.10 6.47 13.52
C ILE A 207 -3.58 7.91 13.74
N PRO A 208 -3.75 8.42 14.98
CA PRO A 208 -4.17 9.81 15.16
C PRO A 208 -3.16 10.81 14.60
N TYR A 209 -1.87 10.50 14.74
CA TYR A 209 -0.79 11.31 14.20
C TYR A 209 -0.80 11.27 12.68
N VAL A 210 -0.96 10.09 12.09
CA VAL A 210 -1.00 9.94 10.63
C VAL A 210 -2.19 10.70 10.04
N LEU A 211 -3.39 10.54 10.60
CA LEU A 211 -4.56 11.30 10.17
C LEU A 211 -4.36 12.81 10.33
N THR A 212 -3.58 13.27 11.31
CA THR A 212 -3.26 14.70 11.48
C THR A 212 -2.38 15.25 10.35
N PHE A 213 -1.35 14.50 9.94
CA PHE A 213 -0.34 14.94 8.95
C PHE A 213 -0.60 14.48 7.51
N ARG A 214 -1.66 13.71 7.28
CA ARG A 214 -2.12 13.26 5.96
C ARG A 214 -3.57 13.68 5.75
N PRO A 215 -3.84 14.95 5.40
CA PRO A 215 -5.21 15.43 5.20
C PRO A 215 -5.94 14.71 4.06
N GLN A 216 -5.21 14.03 3.16
CA GLN A 216 -5.78 13.18 2.12
C GLN A 216 -6.53 11.97 2.68
N LEU A 217 -6.17 11.47 3.87
CA LEU A 217 -6.83 10.32 4.48
C LEU A 217 -8.04 10.79 5.31
N GLU A 218 -9.23 10.41 4.87
CA GLU A 218 -10.50 10.76 5.51
C GLU A 218 -10.88 9.73 6.58
N GLU A 219 -10.87 8.45 6.21
CA GLU A 219 -11.39 7.37 7.03
C GLU A 219 -10.59 6.09 6.84
N ILE A 220 -10.29 5.40 7.96
CA ILE A 220 -9.66 4.08 7.92
C ILE A 220 -10.46 3.08 8.74
N GLU A 221 -10.82 1.98 8.11
CA GLU A 221 -11.54 0.86 8.71
C GLU A 221 -10.61 -0.33 8.96
N VAL A 222 -10.71 -0.94 10.14
CA VAL A 222 -10.08 -2.23 10.45
C VAL A 222 -11.18 -3.19 10.89
N ILE A 223 -11.47 -4.17 10.03
CA ILE A 223 -12.51 -5.19 10.23
C ILE A 223 -11.85 -6.53 10.50
N ASP A 224 -11.90 -7.00 11.74
CA ASP A 224 -11.40 -8.32 12.14
C ASP A 224 -12.57 -9.31 12.24
N ARG A 225 -12.53 -10.39 11.44
CA ARG A 225 -13.54 -11.46 11.40
C ARG A 225 -13.00 -12.81 11.87
N ARG A 226 -11.84 -12.86 12.54
CA ARG A 226 -11.18 -14.12 12.94
C ARG A 226 -11.90 -14.87 14.06
N ILE A 227 -12.50 -14.14 15.00
CA ILE A 227 -13.21 -14.71 16.16
C ILE A 227 -14.65 -14.23 16.15
N THR A 228 -14.85 -12.93 16.38
CA THR A 228 -16.11 -12.22 16.23
C THR A 228 -15.86 -10.97 15.40
N THR A 229 -16.82 -10.61 14.56
CA THR A 229 -16.69 -9.40 13.72
C THR A 229 -16.55 -8.17 14.60
N THR A 230 -15.37 -7.55 14.54
CA THR A 230 -15.08 -6.27 15.17
C THR A 230 -14.65 -5.29 14.08
N LYS A 231 -15.37 -4.17 13.97
CA LYS A 231 -15.03 -3.06 13.07
C LYS A 231 -14.57 -1.88 13.90
N LEU A 232 -13.33 -1.46 13.71
CA LEU A 232 -12.82 -0.16 14.16
C LEU A 232 -12.85 0.81 12.98
N THR A 233 -13.32 2.02 13.20
CA THR A 233 -13.32 3.09 12.21
C THR A 233 -12.65 4.31 12.84
N PHE A 234 -11.63 4.84 12.17
CA PHE A 234 -10.92 6.05 12.54
C PHE A 234 -11.23 7.14 11.52
N LYS A 235 -11.83 8.24 11.96
CA LYS A 235 -12.19 9.37 11.09
C LYS A 235 -11.41 10.62 11.48
N ARG A 236 -10.99 11.38 10.49
CA ARG A 236 -10.41 12.71 10.67
C ARG A 236 -11.53 13.75 10.74
N GLU A 237 -11.51 14.60 11.75
CA GLU A 237 -12.35 15.80 11.86
C GLU A 237 -11.48 17.01 12.18
N GLU A 238 -11.69 18.12 11.49
CA GLU A 238 -11.07 19.39 11.82
C GLU A 238 -11.92 20.10 12.89
N VAL A 239 -11.26 20.63 13.91
CA VAL A 239 -11.90 21.35 15.01
C VAL A 239 -11.59 22.83 14.85
N GLU A 240 -12.64 23.65 14.83
CA GLU A 240 -12.51 25.11 14.75
C GLU A 240 -11.68 25.64 15.93
N SER A 241 -10.77 26.57 15.63
CA SER A 241 -9.95 27.25 16.62
C SER A 241 -9.93 28.75 16.37
N ASP A 242 -10.05 29.53 17.43
CA ASP A 242 -9.90 30.99 17.40
C ASP A 242 -8.42 31.43 17.42
N ILE A 243 -7.48 30.48 17.52
CA ILE A 243 -6.05 30.76 17.56
C ILE A 243 -5.51 30.75 16.12
N GLU A 244 -5.06 31.91 15.66
CA GLU A 244 -4.37 32.06 14.37
C GLU A 244 -3.18 31.07 14.29
N ASP A 245 -3.01 30.44 13.14
CA ASP A 245 -2.00 29.39 12.86
C ASP A 245 -2.16 28.06 13.61
N LEU A 246 -3.17 27.86 14.47
CA LEU A 246 -3.42 26.59 15.14
C LEU A 246 -4.44 25.73 14.36
N ILE A 247 -3.97 24.60 13.82
CA ILE A 247 -4.81 23.58 13.22
C ILE A 247 -5.05 22.48 14.25
N ILE A 248 -6.31 22.22 14.61
CA ILE A 248 -6.67 21.17 15.56
C ILE A 248 -7.36 20.04 14.81
N ILE A 249 -6.78 18.85 14.86
CA ILE A 249 -7.33 17.64 14.26
C ILE A 249 -7.79 16.69 15.36
N LYS A 250 -9.04 16.27 15.27
CA LYS A 250 -9.62 15.23 16.11
C LYS A 250 -9.72 13.94 15.30
N THR A 251 -9.11 12.89 15.81
CA THR A 251 -9.32 11.52 15.35
C THR A 251 -10.43 10.89 16.17
N VAL A 252 -11.57 10.61 15.52
CA VAL A 252 -12.74 9.99 16.14
C VAL A 252 -12.70 8.49 15.89
N CYS A 253 -12.68 7.69 16.96
CA CYS A 253 -12.66 6.25 16.88
C CYS A 253 -14.04 5.65 17.22
N HIS A 254 -14.55 4.81 16.33
CA HIS A 254 -15.75 4.02 16.55
C HIS A 254 -15.43 2.53 16.57
N LYS A 255 -16.09 1.78 17.45
CA LYS A 255 -16.11 0.32 17.47
C LYS A 255 -17.53 -0.18 17.23
N ASN A 256 -17.72 -0.95 16.15
CA ASN A 256 -19.01 -1.50 15.74
C ASN A 256 -20.10 -0.40 15.67
N GLY A 257 -19.74 0.77 15.13
CA GLY A 257 -20.63 1.93 14.99
C GLY A 257 -20.86 2.74 16.28
N LYS A 258 -20.32 2.30 17.42
CA LYS A 258 -20.37 3.07 18.68
C LYS A 258 -19.08 3.85 18.85
N HIS A 259 -19.19 5.13 19.16
CA HIS A 259 -18.04 5.95 19.57
C HIS A 259 -17.33 5.31 20.78
N ILE A 260 -15.99 5.33 20.79
CA ILE A 260 -15.18 4.76 21.88
C ILE A 260 -14.04 5.66 22.35
N GLU A 261 -13.50 6.54 21.50
CA GLU A 261 -12.36 7.38 21.84
C GLU A 261 -12.29 8.58 20.89
N ASP A 262 -12.01 9.77 21.43
CA ASP A 262 -11.50 10.90 20.66
C ASP A 262 -10.05 11.17 21.02
N ARG A 263 -9.20 11.39 20.02
CA ARG A 263 -7.83 11.88 20.19
C ARG A 263 -7.63 13.17 19.43
N ILE A 264 -7.28 14.22 20.14
CA ILE A 264 -7.05 15.55 19.56
C ILE A 264 -5.56 15.80 19.45
N ILE A 265 -5.11 16.33 18.32
CA ILE A 265 -3.74 16.77 18.06
C ILE A 265 -3.81 18.18 17.47
N GLY A 266 -3.16 19.13 18.15
CA GLY A 266 -2.92 20.47 17.63
C GLY A 266 -1.61 20.54 16.85
N ASN A 267 -1.59 21.32 15.77
CA ASN A 267 -0.39 21.67 15.01
C ASN A 267 -0.35 23.18 14.78
N ILE A 268 0.77 23.82 15.11
CA ILE A 268 0.95 25.26 14.90
C ILE A 268 1.78 25.46 13.64
N VAL A 269 1.18 26.07 12.62
CA VAL A 269 1.84 26.35 11.34
C VAL A 269 2.39 27.77 11.37
N LEU A 270 3.62 27.92 11.90
CA LEU A 270 4.31 29.20 11.86
C LEU A 270 4.68 29.52 10.41
N THR A 271 4.03 30.50 9.79
CA THR A 271 4.48 31.04 8.50
C THR A 271 5.72 31.89 8.72
N PRO A 272 6.91 31.52 8.23
CA PRO A 272 8.09 32.33 8.47
C PRO A 272 8.27 33.33 7.32
N TYR A 273 8.29 34.61 7.68
CA TYR A 273 9.25 35.50 7.02
C TYR A 273 10.67 34.97 7.34
N LYS A 274 11.21 34.12 6.46
CA LYS A 274 12.58 33.57 6.47
C LYS A 274 12.92 32.64 7.64
N LEU A 275 12.63 31.34 7.47
CA LEU A 275 13.31 30.14 8.00
C LEU A 275 12.26 29.04 8.16
N ASP A 276 12.33 28.01 7.31
CA ASP A 276 11.48 26.81 7.35
C ASP A 276 11.66 26.06 8.67
N THR A 277 10.91 26.45 9.70
CA THR A 277 10.90 25.79 11.02
C THR A 277 9.46 25.50 11.42
N PHE A 278 9.06 24.24 11.27
CA PHE A 278 7.80 23.71 11.80
C PHE A 278 8.02 23.32 13.27
N SER A 279 7.25 23.91 14.18
CA SER A 279 7.24 23.51 15.59
C SER A 279 5.98 22.70 15.86
N ILE A 280 6.12 21.37 15.99
CA ILE A 280 5.00 20.48 16.32
C ILE A 280 4.88 20.40 17.84
N ILE A 281 3.82 20.98 18.41
CA ILE A 281 3.44 20.76 19.81
C ILE A 281 2.29 19.75 19.82
N VAL A 282 2.60 18.47 20.03
CA VAL A 282 1.57 17.45 20.21
C VAL A 282 1.06 17.54 21.66
N VAL A 283 -0.17 18.02 21.83
CA VAL A 283 -0.95 17.79 23.06
C VAL A 283 -1.98 16.72 22.75
N SER A 284 -1.77 15.50 23.24
CA SER A 284 -2.73 14.40 23.11
C SER A 284 -3.59 14.31 24.36
N GLN A 285 -4.91 14.47 24.20
CA GLN A 285 -5.88 14.20 25.25
C GLN A 285 -6.89 13.16 24.75
N THR A 286 -7.05 12.08 25.51
CA THR A 286 -8.10 11.09 25.28
C THR A 286 -9.37 11.54 26.00
N ILE A 287 -10.46 11.68 25.26
CA ILE A 287 -11.80 11.98 25.82
C ILE A 287 -12.64 10.71 25.66
N ALA A 288 -13.18 10.22 26.78
CA ALA A 288 -13.99 8.99 26.87
C ALA A 288 -15.47 9.30 27.11
#